data_AF-A0A1F8FAA7-F1
#
_entry.id   AF-A0A1F8FAA7-F1
#
_cell.length_a   1.000
_cell.length_b   1.000
_cell.length_c   1.000
_cell.angle_alpha   90.00
_cell.angle_beta   90.00
_cell.angle_gamma   90.00
#
_symmetry.space_group_name_H-M   'P 1'
#
loop_
_entity.id
_entity.type
_entity.pdbx_description
1 polymer ?
#
loop_
_entity_poly.entity_id
_entity_poly.type
_entity_poly.pdbx_seq_one_letter_code
_entity_poly.pdbx_strand_id
1 'polypeptide(L)'
;MTKDELQKLTDNLNKELIEIDKELSDIASENPLVRGDFEVKVQDMGPTQEDAAQEAGELDRNQALVDSLERRRKEIVDTLEKIKAGSYGKCETCSADIGLARLKAISVASLCISCAQKSKI
;
A
#
# COMPACT_ATOMS: atom_id res chain seq x y z
N MET A 1 13.34 3.24 -18.81
CA MET A 1 12.65 4.52 -18.54
C MET A 1 13.69 5.63 -18.61
N THR A 2 13.30 6.85 -18.99
CA THR A 2 14.21 8.00 -18.88
C THR A 2 14.30 8.45 -17.41
N LYS A 3 15.35 9.19 -17.05
CA LYS A 3 15.48 9.78 -15.70
C LYS A 3 14.31 10.71 -15.36
N ASP A 4 13.80 11.44 -16.35
CA ASP A 4 12.64 12.34 -16.19
C ASP A 4 11.36 11.58 -15.81
N GLU A 5 11.07 10.47 -16.49
CA GLU A 5 9.90 9.63 -16.20
C GLU A 5 9.99 8.98 -14.81
N LEU A 6 11.19 8.59 -14.39
CA LEU A 6 11.43 8.02 -13.07
C LEU A 6 11.24 9.06 -11.96
N GLN A 7 11.66 10.31 -12.21
CA GLN A 7 11.48 11.43 -11.29
C GLN A 7 10.00 11.77 -11.10
N LYS A 8 9.24 11.86 -12.20
CA LYS A 8 7.79 12.07 -12.16
C LYS A 8 7.07 10.95 -11.42
N LEU A 9 7.45 9.71 -11.69
CA LEU A 9 6.91 8.57 -10.96
C LEU A 9 7.16 8.68 -9.45
N THR A 10 8.40 9.00 -9.07
CA THR A 10 8.79 9.18 -7.67
C THR A 10 7.96 10.27 -7.00
N ASP A 11 7.75 11.41 -7.66
CA ASP A 11 6.93 12.51 -7.14
C ASP A 11 5.47 12.09 -6.93
N ASN A 12 4.88 11.41 -7.92
CA ASN A 12 3.51 10.90 -7.82
C ASN A 12 3.36 9.89 -6.68
N LEU A 13 4.30 8.95 -6.55
CA LEU A 13 4.30 7.94 -5.48
C LEU A 13 4.43 8.60 -4.09
N ASN A 14 5.26 9.64 -3.93
CA ASN A 14 5.36 10.36 -2.67
C ASN A 14 4.07 11.13 -2.33
N LYS A 15 3.41 11.73 -3.32
CA LYS A 15 2.11 12.39 -3.12
C LYS A 15 1.05 11.38 -2.67
N GLU A 16 0.98 10.24 -3.36
CA GLU A 16 0.05 9.16 -2.99
C GLU A 16 0.33 8.63 -1.58
N LEU A 17 1.60 8.50 -1.20
CA LEU A 17 2.00 8.10 0.15
C LEU A 17 1.49 9.08 1.22
N ILE A 18 1.63 10.39 0.98
CA ILE A 18 1.16 11.42 1.91
C ILE A 18 -0.36 11.36 2.10
N GLU A 19 -1.11 11.19 1.01
CA GLU A 19 -2.58 11.08 1.08
C GLU A 19 -2.99 9.82 1.85
N ILE A 20 -2.34 8.67 1.60
CA ILE A 20 -2.61 7.42 2.31
C ILE A 20 -2.30 7.55 3.81
N ASP A 21 -1.14 8.12 4.19
CA ASP A 21 -0.81 8.33 5.60
C ASP A 21 -1.82 9.27 6.28
N LYS A 22 -2.35 10.26 5.55
CA LYS A 22 -3.41 11.14 6.05
C LYS A 22 -4.73 10.40 6.27
N GLU A 23 -5.17 9.61 5.30
CA GLU A 23 -6.37 8.76 5.40
C GLU A 23 -6.24 7.77 6.56
N LEU A 24 -5.10 7.07 6.66
CA LEU A 24 -4.81 6.15 7.77
C LEU A 24 -4.84 6.87 9.12
N SER A 25 -4.33 8.09 9.23
CA SER A 25 -4.37 8.83 10.50
C SER A 25 -5.77 9.22 10.96
N ASP A 26 -6.75 9.28 10.05
CA ASP A 26 -8.14 9.60 10.37
C ASP A 26 -8.82 8.39 11.04
N ILE A 27 -8.71 7.22 10.41
CA ILE A 27 -9.42 5.99 10.79
C ILE A 27 -8.62 5.03 11.67
N ALA A 28 -7.30 5.19 11.76
CA ALA A 28 -6.40 4.27 12.44
C ALA A 28 -5.28 5.01 13.21
N SER A 29 -4.59 4.26 14.06
CA SER A 29 -3.42 4.73 14.80
C SER A 29 -2.23 3.85 14.47
N GLU A 30 -1.09 4.44 14.11
CA GLU A 30 0.14 3.67 13.86
C GLU A 30 0.67 3.08 15.18
N ASN A 31 1.00 1.80 15.14
CA ASN A 31 1.60 1.09 16.26
C ASN A 31 3.03 1.63 16.50
N PRO A 32 3.34 2.17 17.70
CA PRO A 32 4.66 2.73 17.98
C PRO A 32 5.78 1.67 17.97
N LEU A 33 5.44 0.38 18.04
CA LEU A 33 6.41 -0.71 18.06
C LEU A 33 6.76 -1.23 16.66
N VAL A 34 5.84 -1.12 15.69
CA VAL A 34 5.97 -1.71 14.36
C VAL A 34 5.61 -0.65 13.31
N ARG A 35 6.62 -0.20 12.55
CA ARG A 35 6.41 0.82 11.52
C ARG A 35 5.54 0.28 10.39
N GLY A 36 4.48 1.01 10.07
CA GLY A 36 3.53 0.62 9.04
C GLY A 36 2.55 -0.48 9.45
N ASP A 37 2.34 -0.67 10.75
CA ASP A 37 1.25 -1.46 11.34
C ASP A 37 0.24 -0.47 11.93
N PHE A 38 -0.99 -0.49 11.44
CA PHE A 38 -2.04 0.47 11.79
C PHE A 38 -3.23 -0.25 12.43
N GLU A 39 -3.64 0.22 13.61
CA GLU A 39 -4.78 -0.33 14.34
C GLU A 39 -6.00 0.58 14.17
N VAL A 40 -7.14 0.02 13.77
CA VAL A 40 -8.37 0.79 13.56
C VAL A 40 -8.84 1.41 14.87
N LYS A 41 -9.24 2.68 14.81
CA LYS A 41 -9.86 3.36 15.95
C LYS A 41 -11.26 2.83 16.17
N VAL A 42 -11.50 2.22 17.33
CA VAL A 42 -12.84 1.87 17.79
C VAL A 42 -13.54 3.14 18.28
N GLN A 43 -14.73 3.42 17.75
CA GLN A 43 -15.57 4.54 18.19
C GLN A 43 -16.70 4.01 19.06
N ASP A 44 -16.77 4.44 20.32
CA ASP A 44 -17.88 4.14 21.22
C ASP A 44 -19.17 4.77 20.67
N MET A 45 -20.08 3.93 20.18
CA MET A 45 -21.37 4.38 19.62
C MET A 45 -22.49 4.42 20.64
N GLY A 46 -22.27 3.90 21.84
CA GLY A 46 -23.25 3.84 22.92
C GLY A 46 -23.52 2.42 23.42
N PRO A 47 -24.30 2.26 24.51
CA PRO A 47 -24.44 0.99 25.21
C PRO A 47 -25.55 0.08 24.65
N THR A 48 -26.31 0.51 23.64
CA THR A 48 -27.44 -0.30 23.15
C THR A 48 -26.98 -1.42 22.21
N GLN A 49 -27.84 -2.43 22.01
CA GLN A 49 -27.56 -3.49 21.04
C GLN A 49 -27.49 -2.97 19.60
N GLU A 50 -28.26 -1.92 19.27
CA GLU A 50 -28.25 -1.28 17.96
C GLU A 50 -26.91 -0.52 17.76
N ASP A 51 -26.44 0.19 18.79
CA ASP A 51 -25.15 0.87 18.77
C ASP A 51 -23.99 -0.13 18.60
N ALA A 52 -23.99 -1.23 19.35
CA ALA A 52 -22.97 -2.27 19.24
C ALA A 52 -22.94 -2.94 17.85
N ALA A 53 -24.12 -3.14 17.24
CA ALA A 53 -24.20 -3.66 15.88
C ALA A 53 -23.66 -2.66 14.85
N GLN A 54 -23.92 -1.36 15.04
CA GLN A 54 -23.38 -0.30 14.20
C GLN A 54 -21.86 -0.18 14.35
N GLU A 55 -21.35 -0.20 15.58
CA GLU A 55 -19.92 -0.17 15.90
C GLU A 55 -19.19 -1.33 15.21
N ALA A 56 -19.68 -2.55 15.37
CA ALA A 56 -19.07 -3.72 14.74
C ALA A 56 -19.05 -3.62 13.20
N GLY A 57 -20.11 -3.07 12.59
CA GLY A 57 -20.19 -2.86 11.15
C GLY A 57 -19.21 -1.81 10.64
N GLU A 58 -19.06 -0.69 11.36
CA GLU A 58 -18.11 0.36 11.00
C GLU A 58 -16.66 -0.08 11.25
N LEU A 59 -16.40 -0.83 12.32
CA LEU A 59 -15.10 -1.41 12.61
C LEU A 59 -14.65 -2.36 11.49
N ASP A 60 -15.52 -3.28 11.04
CA ASP A 60 -15.20 -4.21 9.95
C ASP A 60 -14.87 -3.48 8.63
N ARG A 61 -15.66 -2.45 8.30
CA ARG A 61 -15.42 -1.59 7.11
C ARG A 61 -14.10 -0.85 7.21
N ASN A 62 -13.83 -0.22 8.34
CA ASN A 62 -12.61 0.53 8.56
C ASN A 62 -11.39 -0.40 8.57
N GLN A 63 -11.50 -1.60 9.14
CA GLN A 63 -10.45 -2.60 9.09
C GLN A 63 -10.11 -2.98 7.65
N ALA A 64 -11.10 -3.30 6.83
CA ALA A 64 -10.87 -3.62 5.42
C ALA A 64 -10.20 -2.46 4.64
N LEU A 65 -10.57 -1.22 4.97
CA LEU A 65 -9.97 -0.02 4.37
C LEU A 65 -8.52 0.17 4.83
N VAL A 66 -8.24 0.08 6.13
CA VAL A 66 -6.88 0.15 6.70
C VAL A 66 -5.98 -0.90 6.07
N ASP A 67 -6.41 -2.16 6.06
CA ASP A 67 -5.69 -3.27 5.43
C ASP A 67 -5.31 -2.98 3.96
N SER A 68 -6.24 -2.38 3.21
CA SER A 68 -6.00 -2.00 1.81
C SER A 68 -4.99 -0.85 1.69
N LEU A 69 -5.14 0.18 2.52
CA LEU A 69 -4.25 1.34 2.56
C LEU A 69 -2.84 0.95 3.01
N GLU A 70 -2.70 0.10 4.02
CA GLU A 70 -1.42 -0.43 4.50
C GLU A 70 -0.69 -1.23 3.43
N ARG A 71 -1.40 -2.14 2.75
CA ARG A 71 -0.83 -2.90 1.62
C ARG A 71 -0.33 -1.95 0.54
N ARG A 72 -1.15 -0.96 0.16
CA ARG A 72 -0.79 0.02 -0.86
C ARG A 72 0.40 0.88 -0.45
N ARG A 73 0.41 1.36 0.80
CA ARG A 73 1.51 2.11 1.40
C ARG A 73 2.81 1.32 1.32
N LYS A 74 2.77 0.05 1.71
CA LYS A 74 3.93 -0.85 1.66
C LYS A 74 4.46 -1.03 0.24
N GLU A 75 3.59 -1.25 -0.75
CA GLU A 75 3.98 -1.35 -2.16
C GLU A 75 4.69 -0.08 -2.65
N ILE A 76 4.19 1.11 -2.26
CA ILE A 76 4.78 2.40 -2.62
C ILE A 76 6.15 2.58 -1.95
N VAL A 77 6.25 2.34 -0.65
CA VAL A 77 7.51 2.47 0.12
C VAL A 77 8.59 1.57 -0.49
N ASP A 78 8.28 0.29 -0.69
CA ASP A 78 9.20 -0.67 -1.30
C ASP A 78 9.63 -0.24 -2.71
N THR A 79 8.69 0.26 -3.52
CA THR A 79 8.99 0.79 -4.85
C THR A 79 9.95 1.99 -4.78
N LEU A 80 9.73 2.92 -3.87
CA LEU A 80 10.60 4.09 -3.66
C LEU A 80 12.00 3.65 -3.20
N GLU A 81 12.11 2.65 -2.35
CA GLU A 81 13.40 2.08 -1.94
C GLU A 81 14.13 1.42 -3.11
N LYS A 82 13.43 0.68 -3.96
CA LYS A 82 13.99 0.09 -5.20
C LYS A 82 14.47 1.15 -6.19
N ILE A 83 13.74 2.26 -6.31
CA ILE A 83 14.17 3.39 -7.15
C ILE A 83 15.46 4.00 -6.59
N LYS A 84 15.54 4.23 -5.28
CA LYS A 84 16.76 4.75 -4.62
C LYS A 84 17.95 3.80 -4.74
N ALA A 85 17.71 2.50 -4.63
CA ALA A 85 18.73 1.46 -4.77
C ALA A 85 19.16 1.19 -6.23
N GLY A 86 18.43 1.75 -7.22
CA GLY A 86 18.67 1.48 -8.63
C GLY A 86 18.24 0.08 -9.10
N SER A 87 17.50 -0.66 -8.27
CA SER A 87 16.97 -2.00 -8.58
C SER A 87 15.53 -1.98 -9.10
N TYR A 88 14.94 -0.80 -9.26
CA TYR A 88 13.59 -0.63 -9.81
C TYR A 88 13.43 -1.30 -11.19
N GLY A 89 12.34 -2.04 -11.34
CA GLY A 89 12.09 -2.83 -12.54
C GLY A 89 12.74 -4.22 -12.53
N LYS A 90 13.21 -4.73 -11.39
CA LYS A 90 13.64 -6.13 -11.22
C LYS A 90 12.64 -6.95 -10.43
N CYS A 91 12.38 -8.16 -10.90
CA CYS A 91 11.50 -9.13 -10.24
C CYS A 91 12.11 -9.60 -8.91
N GLU A 92 11.32 -9.60 -7.84
CA GLU A 92 11.78 -10.07 -6.52
C GLU A 92 12.04 -11.57 -6.46
N THR A 93 11.31 -12.37 -7.25
CA THR A 93 11.43 -13.83 -7.22
C THR A 93 12.56 -14.36 -8.07
N CYS A 94 12.76 -13.80 -9.27
CA CYS A 94 13.71 -14.35 -10.25
C CYS A 94 14.78 -13.35 -10.71
N SER A 95 14.77 -12.12 -10.17
CA SER A 95 15.71 -11.04 -10.51
C SER A 95 15.72 -10.60 -11.98
N ALA A 96 14.86 -11.17 -12.82
CA ALA A 96 14.69 -10.77 -14.22
C ALA A 96 14.03 -9.39 -14.34
N ASP A 97 14.30 -8.70 -15.45
CA ASP A 97 13.71 -7.39 -15.71
C ASP A 97 12.19 -7.47 -15.93
N ILE A 98 11.48 -6.54 -15.31
CA ILE A 98 10.04 -6.34 -15.45
C ILE A 98 9.82 -5.50 -16.70
N GLY A 99 8.99 -6.02 -17.62
CA GLY A 99 8.72 -5.34 -18.88
C GLY A 99 8.23 -3.91 -18.68
N LEU A 100 8.77 -2.97 -19.47
CA LEU A 100 8.42 -1.53 -19.40
C LEU A 100 6.92 -1.25 -19.49
N ALA A 101 6.20 -2.00 -20.33
CA ALA A 101 4.74 -1.87 -20.44
C ALA A 101 4.03 -2.20 -19.12
N ARG A 102 4.53 -3.18 -18.37
CA ARG A 102 4.01 -3.56 -17.06
C ARG A 102 4.31 -2.49 -16.02
N LEU A 103 5.51 -1.93 -15.99
CA LEU A 103 5.87 -0.82 -15.09
C LEU A 103 5.10 0.46 -15.39
N LYS A 104 4.74 0.70 -16.65
CA LYS A 104 3.89 1.83 -17.05
C LYS A 104 2.42 1.63 -16.65
N ALA A 105 1.92 0.40 -16.70
CA ALA A 105 0.55 0.07 -16.31
C ALA A 105 0.39 -0.06 -14.78
N ILE A 106 1.41 -0.62 -14.12
CA ILE A 106 1.46 -0.88 -12.68
C ILE A 106 2.84 -0.44 -12.20
N SER A 107 2.92 0.79 -11.73
CA SER A 107 4.17 1.43 -11.28
C SER A 107 4.82 0.72 -10.10
N VAL A 108 4.02 0.11 -9.23
CA VAL A 108 4.50 -0.63 -8.05
C VAL A 108 4.73 -2.12 -8.32
N ALA A 109 4.79 -2.54 -9.59
CA ALA A 109 4.93 -3.95 -9.92
C ALA A 109 6.25 -4.52 -9.40
N SER A 110 6.16 -5.47 -8.46
CA SER A 110 7.32 -6.10 -7.84
C SER A 110 7.72 -7.45 -8.48
N LEU A 111 6.80 -8.06 -9.23
CA LEU A 111 6.99 -9.33 -9.93
C LEU A 111 6.91 -9.18 -11.46
N CYS A 112 7.74 -9.96 -12.17
CA CYS A 112 7.59 -10.14 -13.62
C CYS A 112 6.29 -10.89 -13.95
N ILE A 113 5.84 -10.81 -15.20
CA ILE A 113 4.56 -11.43 -15.62
C ILE A 113 4.52 -12.94 -15.32
N SER A 114 5.62 -13.65 -15.57
CA SER A 114 5.71 -15.09 -15.35
C SER A 114 5.63 -15.47 -13.86
N CYS A 115 6.26 -14.69 -12.98
CA CYS A 115 6.18 -14.92 -11.53
C CYS A 115 4.79 -14.53 -10.99
N ALA A 116 4.26 -13.39 -11.43
CA ALA A 116 2.93 -12.93 -11.04
C ALA A 116 1.81 -13.90 -11.45
N GLN A 117 1.95 -14.60 -12.58
CA GLN A 117 1.01 -15.65 -12.98
C GLN A 117 1.08 -16.89 -12.07
N LYS A 118 2.27 -17.25 -11.58
CA LYS A 118 2.45 -18.40 -10.69
C LYS A 118 1.95 -18.15 -9.27
N SER A 119 1.99 -16.92 -8.79
CA SER A 119 1.51 -16.54 -7.45
C SER A 119 -0.02 -16.43 -7.32
N LYS A 120 -0.77 -16.58 -8.43
CA LYS A 120 -2.25 -16.53 -8.45
C LYS A 120 -2.91 -17.90 -8.30
N ILE A 121 -2.16 -18.89 -7.82
CA ILE A 121 -2.57 -20.28 -7.60
C ILE A 121 -2.63 -20.51 -6.10
#